data_AF-A0A8E7B4E4-F1
#
_entry.id   AF-A0A8E7B4E4-F1
#
_cell.length_a   1.000
_cell.length_b   1.000
_cell.length_c   1.000
_cell.angle_alpha   90.00
_cell.angle_beta   90.00
_cell.angle_gamma   90.00
#
_symmetry.space_group_name_H-M   'P 1'
#
loop_
_entity.id
_entity.type
_entity.pdbx_description
1 polymer ?
#
loop_
_entity_poly.entity_id
_entity_poly.type
_entity_poly.pdbx_seq_one_letter_code
_entity_poly.pdbx_strand_id
1 'polypeptide(L)'
;MTDTFGSGCTPDKCGGCPGCGGDAIEKISLRVEWKHKGETPEDPDVITTVINDLASELIVSGVELTYINNTFGADIPENSSAFFINSHPLAEIVKLEPGAVTKELLRKGIFQALLQNL
;
A
#
# COMPACT_ATOMS: atom_id res chain seq x y z
N MET A 1 47.42 11.12 25.66
CA MET A 1 46.80 10.89 24.34
C MET A 1 45.92 9.68 24.48
N THR A 2 44.64 9.90 24.75
CA THR A 2 43.59 8.89 24.59
C THR A 2 43.23 8.83 23.11
N ASP A 3 43.24 7.64 22.50
CA ASP A 3 42.02 7.08 21.91
C ASP A 3 42.21 5.63 21.47
N THR A 4 41.22 4.82 21.82
CA THR A 4 41.13 3.37 21.67
C THR A 4 40.14 3.11 20.54
N PHE A 5 40.59 2.83 19.31
CA PHE A 5 39.71 2.41 18.21
C PHE A 5 40.12 1.05 17.66
N GLY A 6 39.90 0.02 18.49
CA GLY A 6 39.69 -1.34 18.03
C GLY A 6 38.19 -1.57 17.86
N SER A 7 37.60 -1.08 16.75
CA SER A 7 36.16 -1.24 16.51
C SER A 7 35.87 -2.63 15.93
N GLY A 8 35.63 -3.59 16.83
CA GLY A 8 35.07 -4.90 16.53
C GLY A 8 33.58 -4.85 16.16
N CYS A 9 33.24 -4.22 15.03
CA CYS A 9 31.90 -4.36 14.43
C CYS A 9 31.93 -5.58 13.48
N THR A 10 31.56 -6.76 13.99
CA THR A 10 31.15 -7.90 13.17
C THR A 10 29.63 -7.88 12.96
N PRO A 11 29.11 -8.39 11.83
CA PRO A 11 27.67 -8.30 11.48
C PRO A 11 26.73 -8.84 12.58
N ASP A 12 27.20 -9.78 13.40
CA ASP A 12 26.45 -10.36 14.51
C ASP A 12 26.26 -9.45 15.74
N LYS A 13 27.05 -8.35 15.87
CA LYS A 13 27.02 -7.46 17.04
C LYS A 13 26.73 -6.00 16.69
N CYS A 14 25.87 -5.82 15.69
CA CYS A 14 25.46 -4.54 15.12
C CYS A 14 24.58 -3.67 16.07
N GLY A 15 24.16 -4.19 17.24
CA GLY A 15 23.25 -3.48 18.15
C GLY A 15 23.81 -2.26 18.90
N GLY A 16 25.08 -1.90 18.70
CA GLY A 16 25.73 -0.79 19.43
C GLY A 16 26.78 0.01 18.66
N CYS A 17 26.97 -0.23 17.36
CA CYS A 17 27.90 0.54 16.54
C CYS A 17 27.17 1.74 15.90
N PRO A 18 27.61 3.00 16.12
CA PRO A 18 27.11 4.13 15.35
C PRO A 18 27.51 3.94 13.88
N GLY A 19 26.53 3.86 12.98
CA GLY A 19 26.72 3.53 11.56
C GLY A 19 26.34 2.09 11.19
N CYS A 20 25.98 1.24 12.16
CA CYS A 20 25.28 0.00 11.90
C CYS A 20 23.76 0.31 11.89
N GLY A 21 23.38 1.11 10.89
CA GLY A 21 22.02 1.60 10.68
C GLY A 21 21.10 0.46 10.28
N GLY A 22 20.63 -0.30 11.27
CA GLY A 22 19.30 -0.86 11.22
C GLY A 22 18.31 0.29 11.35
N ASP A 23 18.27 1.18 10.35
CA ASP A 23 17.11 2.04 10.16
C ASP A 23 15.93 1.08 10.10
N ALA A 24 15.10 1.13 11.14
CA ALA A 24 13.81 0.48 11.11
C ALA A 24 13.14 1.05 9.85
N ILE A 25 13.07 0.24 8.79
CA ILE A 25 12.43 0.64 7.54
C ILE A 25 11.06 1.16 7.95
N GLU A 26 10.87 2.48 7.88
CA GLU A 26 9.61 3.10 8.23
C GLU A 26 8.56 2.46 7.34
N LYS A 27 7.70 1.64 7.94
CA LYS A 27 6.73 0.90 7.18
C LYS A 27 5.69 1.89 6.66
N ILE A 28 5.56 1.97 5.34
CA ILE A 28 4.58 2.86 4.72
C ILE A 28 3.25 2.11 4.70
N SER A 29 2.32 2.52 5.57
CA SER A 29 0.97 1.96 5.61
C SER A 29 0.09 2.61 4.56
N LEU A 30 -0.46 1.80 3.65
CA LEU A 30 -1.45 2.21 2.66
C LEU A 30 -2.78 1.55 2.94
N ARG A 31 -3.83 2.35 3.00
CA ARG A 31 -5.21 1.88 3.14
C ARG A 31 -5.89 1.86 1.78
N VAL A 32 -6.23 0.68 1.27
CA VAL A 32 -7.05 0.50 0.06
C VAL A 32 -8.47 0.21 0.47
N GLU A 33 -9.40 1.11 0.17
CA GLU A 33 -10.82 0.93 0.44
C GLU A 33 -11.56 0.68 -0.87
N TRP A 34 -12.33 -0.40 -0.93
CA TRP A 34 -13.33 -0.60 -1.96
C TRP A 34 -14.69 -0.29 -1.36
N LYS A 35 -15.35 0.72 -1.92
CA LYS A 35 -16.71 1.11 -1.54
C LYS A 35 -17.63 0.87 -2.72
N HIS A 36 -18.81 0.33 -2.48
CA HIS A 36 -19.78 0.10 -3.54
C HIS A 36 -21.21 0.35 -3.08
N LYS A 37 -22.15 0.38 -4.02
CA LYS A 37 -23.58 0.49 -3.74
C LYS A 37 -24.38 -0.42 -4.68
N GLY A 38 -25.06 -1.42 -4.12
CA GLY A 38 -25.80 -2.41 -4.92
C GLY A 38 -24.91 -3.48 -5.53
N GLU A 39 -25.35 -4.05 -6.66
CA GLU A 39 -24.63 -5.10 -7.38
C GLU A 39 -23.46 -4.50 -8.17
N THR A 40 -22.25 -5.01 -7.98
CA THR A 40 -21.04 -4.52 -8.66
C THR A 40 -20.67 -5.40 -9.85
N PRO A 41 -20.11 -4.82 -10.92
CA PRO A 41 -19.57 -5.61 -12.02
C PRO A 41 -18.26 -6.31 -11.66
N GLU A 42 -17.55 -5.85 -10.62
CA GLU A 42 -16.39 -6.57 -10.08
C GLU A 42 -16.77 -7.65 -9.06
N ASP A 43 -16.03 -8.75 -9.13
CA ASP A 43 -16.15 -9.87 -8.19
C ASP A 43 -15.31 -9.62 -6.92
N PRO A 44 -15.93 -9.67 -5.72
CA PRO A 44 -15.26 -9.33 -4.45
C PRO A 44 -14.08 -10.25 -4.13
N ASP A 45 -14.15 -11.53 -4.48
CA ASP A 45 -13.09 -12.50 -4.24
C ASP A 45 -11.90 -12.23 -5.17
N VAL A 46 -12.17 -11.84 -6.41
CA VAL A 46 -11.12 -11.42 -7.36
C VAL A 46 -10.42 -10.17 -6.86
N ILE A 47 -11.15 -9.14 -6.43
CA ILE A 47 -10.56 -7.90 -5.89
C ILE A 47 -9.71 -8.19 -4.65
N THR A 48 -10.23 -8.99 -3.72
CA THR A 48 -9.50 -9.35 -2.50
C THR A 48 -8.21 -10.11 -2.82
N THR A 49 -8.27 -11.05 -3.77
CA THR A 49 -7.08 -11.78 -4.24
C THR A 49 -6.04 -10.84 -4.85
N VAL A 50 -6.47 -9.91 -5.69
CA VAL A 50 -5.60 -8.90 -6.31
C VAL A 50 -4.90 -8.03 -5.26
N ILE A 51 -5.62 -7.55 -4.25
CA ILE A 51 -5.03 -6.71 -3.19
C ILE A 51 -4.06 -7.52 -2.32
N ASN A 52 -4.37 -8.77 -1.98
CA ASN A 52 -3.47 -9.63 -1.21
C ASN A 52 -2.17 -9.94 -1.97
N ASP A 53 -2.27 -10.16 -3.27
CA ASP A 53 -1.11 -10.39 -4.13
C ASP A 53 -0.22 -9.13 -4.21
N LEU A 54 -0.84 -7.95 -4.38
CA LEU A 54 -0.13 -6.67 -4.33
C LEU A 54 0.51 -6.41 -2.95
N ALA A 55 -0.19 -6.74 -1.87
CA ALA A 55 0.34 -6.65 -0.51
C ALA A 55 1.59 -7.54 -0.35
N SER A 56 1.54 -8.77 -0.86
CA SER A 56 2.68 -9.70 -0.86
C SER A 56 3.87 -9.17 -1.65
N GLU A 57 3.63 -8.56 -2.83
CA GLU A 57 4.69 -7.92 -3.63
C GLU A 57 5.32 -6.72 -2.89
N LEU A 58 4.52 -5.95 -2.16
CA LEU A 58 4.91 -4.67 -1.56
C LEU A 58 5.47 -4.79 -0.14
N ILE A 59 5.18 -5.90 0.57
CA ILE A 59 5.77 -6.25 1.88
C ILE A 59 7.31 -6.26 1.80
N VAL A 60 7.88 -6.74 0.69
CA VAL A 60 9.34 -6.77 0.47
C VAL A 60 9.93 -5.35 0.39
N SER A 61 9.11 -4.36 0.04
CA SER A 61 9.49 -2.94 -0.05
C SER A 61 9.19 -2.15 1.23
N GLY A 62 8.80 -2.82 2.33
CA GLY A 62 8.43 -2.14 3.59
C GLY A 62 7.06 -1.47 3.54
N VAL A 63 6.20 -1.81 2.58
CA VAL A 63 4.87 -1.23 2.44
C VAL A 63 3.83 -2.20 3.02
N GLU A 64 2.97 -1.70 3.90
CA GLU A 64 1.88 -2.46 4.51
C GLU A 64 0.55 -2.04 3.88
N LEU A 65 -0.12 -2.95 3.18
CA LEU A 65 -1.41 -2.69 2.55
C LEU A 65 -2.55 -3.22 3.41
N THR A 66 -3.45 -2.33 3.79
CA THR A 66 -4.69 -2.66 4.50
C THR A 66 -5.86 -2.58 3.53
N TYR A 67 -6.54 -3.70 3.29
CA TYR A 67 -7.73 -3.75 2.47
C TYR A 67 -9.00 -3.60 3.30
N ILE A 68 -9.91 -2.73 2.86
CA ILE A 68 -11.21 -2.53 3.49
C ILE A 68 -12.28 -2.64 2.42
N ASN A 69 -13.14 -3.64 2.53
CA ASN A 69 -14.36 -3.75 1.76
C ASN A 69 -15.51 -3.11 2.55
N ASN A 70 -16.07 -2.01 2.07
CA ASN A 70 -17.16 -1.29 2.74
C ASN A 70 -18.38 -1.17 1.80
N THR A 71 -19.48 -1.78 2.20
CA THR A 71 -20.61 -2.06 1.32
C THR A 71 -21.50 -0.85 1.02
N PHE A 72 -21.21 0.33 1.60
CA PHE A 72 -22.03 1.52 1.39
C PHE A 72 -21.27 2.84 1.53
N GLY A 73 -21.21 3.62 0.45
CA GLY A 73 -20.90 5.05 0.45
C GLY A 73 -22.10 5.84 -0.07
N ALA A 74 -22.57 6.86 0.68
CA ALA A 74 -23.74 7.65 0.27
C ALA A 74 -23.56 8.37 -1.08
N ASP A 75 -22.31 8.71 -1.42
CA ASP A 75 -21.89 9.36 -2.66
C ASP A 75 -21.71 8.42 -3.86
N ILE A 76 -21.90 7.11 -3.70
CA ILE A 76 -21.64 6.14 -4.79
C ILE A 76 -22.93 5.90 -5.59
N PRO A 77 -22.90 6.00 -6.93
CA PRO A 77 -24.04 5.68 -7.77
C PRO A 77 -24.46 4.22 -7.62
N GLU A 78 -25.75 3.94 -7.84
CA GLU A 78 -26.27 2.58 -7.74
C GLU A 78 -25.65 1.66 -8.80
N ASN A 79 -25.35 0.43 -8.40
CA ASN A 79 -24.65 -0.59 -9.18
C ASN A 79 -23.22 -0.19 -9.60
N SER A 80 -22.56 0.61 -8.77
CA SER A 80 -21.19 1.08 -9.02
C SER A 80 -20.30 0.90 -7.80
N SER A 81 -19.01 0.92 -8.07
CA SER A 81 -17.92 0.81 -7.11
C SER A 81 -16.94 1.98 -7.23
N ALA A 82 -16.23 2.26 -6.16
CA ALA A 82 -15.17 3.24 -6.08
C ALA A 82 -14.04 2.71 -5.21
N PHE A 83 -12.80 2.90 -5.67
CA PHE A 83 -11.60 2.53 -4.93
C PHE A 83 -10.96 3.79 -4.36
N PHE A 84 -10.44 3.69 -3.15
CA PHE A 84 -9.73 4.75 -2.46
C PHE A 84 -8.39 4.22 -1.96
N ILE A 85 -7.35 5.02 -2.03
CA ILE A 85 -6.01 4.74 -1.50
C ILE A 85 -5.65 5.90 -0.57
N ASN A 86 -5.43 5.62 0.72
CA ASN A 86 -5.22 6.64 1.76
C ASN A 86 -6.30 7.74 1.77
N SER A 87 -7.56 7.34 1.61
CA SER A 87 -8.73 8.25 1.50
C SER A 87 -8.81 9.06 0.20
N HIS A 88 -7.83 8.93 -0.71
CA HIS A 88 -7.88 9.55 -2.03
C HIS A 88 -8.54 8.60 -3.03
N PRO A 89 -9.57 9.04 -3.78
CA PRO A 89 -10.19 8.21 -4.80
C PRO A 89 -9.17 7.85 -5.89
N LEU A 90 -9.15 6.57 -6.28
CA LEU A 90 -8.28 6.04 -7.31
C LEU A 90 -8.40 6.83 -8.62
N ALA A 91 -9.61 7.32 -8.92
CA ALA A 91 -9.90 8.15 -10.09
C ALA A 91 -9.11 9.47 -10.14
N GLU A 92 -8.74 10.03 -8.99
CA GLU A 92 -7.92 11.25 -8.93
C GLU A 92 -6.43 10.95 -9.08
N ILE A 93 -6.01 9.74 -8.70
CA ILE A 93 -4.62 9.31 -8.71
C ILE A 93 -4.22 8.74 -10.08
N VAL A 94 -5.12 7.97 -10.69
CA VAL A 94 -4.95 7.35 -12.00
C VAL A 94 -6.23 7.50 -12.82
N LYS A 95 -6.04 7.78 -14.11
CA LYS A 95 -7.16 7.86 -15.04
C LYS A 95 -7.83 6.49 -15.14
N LEU A 96 -9.05 6.39 -14.62
CA LEU A 96 -9.90 5.20 -14.76
C LEU A 96 -10.57 5.23 -16.13
N GLU A 97 -10.43 4.14 -16.88
CA GLU A 97 -11.27 3.91 -18.04
C GLU A 97 -12.62 3.35 -17.58
N PRO A 98 -13.73 3.61 -18.30
CA PRO A 98 -15.03 3.04 -17.97
C PRO A 98 -14.95 1.51 -18.08
N GLY A 99 -15.08 0.82 -16.94
CA GLY A 99 -14.98 -0.63 -16.87
C GLY A 99 -14.54 -1.14 -15.50
N ALA A 100 -14.22 -2.44 -15.44
CA ALA A 100 -13.77 -3.10 -14.22
C ALA A 100 -12.36 -2.66 -13.82
N VAL A 101 -12.13 -2.52 -12.51
CA VAL A 101 -10.81 -2.18 -11.98
C VAL A 101 -9.90 -3.40 -12.01
N THR A 102 -8.74 -3.26 -12.65
CA THR A 102 -7.75 -4.34 -12.82
C THR A 102 -6.63 -4.24 -11.79
N LYS A 103 -5.91 -5.36 -11.59
CA LYS A 103 -4.69 -5.41 -10.77
C LYS A 103 -3.69 -4.32 -11.16
N GLU A 104 -3.48 -4.07 -12.44
CA GLU A 104 -2.52 -3.05 -12.91
C GLU A 104 -2.97 -1.63 -12.55
N LEU A 105 -4.27 -1.34 -12.59
CA LEU A 105 -4.79 -0.03 -12.18
C LEU A 105 -4.59 0.20 -10.69
N LEU A 106 -4.92 -0.78 -9.86
CA LEU A 106 -4.69 -0.72 -8.41
C LEU A 106 -3.21 -0.59 -8.08
N ARG A 107 -2.35 -1.37 -8.76
CA ARG A 107 -0.90 -1.25 -8.66
C ARG A 107 -0.44 0.18 -8.96
N LYS A 108 -0.84 0.74 -10.12
CA LYS A 108 -0.46 2.11 -10.51
C LYS A 108 -0.95 3.14 -9.50
N GLY A 109 -2.18 3.01 -9.01
CA GLY A 109 -2.72 3.89 -7.97
C GLY A 109 -1.91 3.83 -6.68
N ILE A 110 -1.57 2.62 -6.23
CA ILE A 110 -0.73 2.42 -5.03
C ILE A 110 0.64 3.06 -5.22
N PHE A 111 1.31 2.80 -6.35
CA PHE A 111 2.61 3.42 -6.64
C PHE A 111 2.54 4.94 -6.72
N GLN A 112 1.49 5.50 -7.33
CA GLN A 112 1.30 6.94 -7.38
C GLN A 112 1.04 7.53 -5.99
N ALA A 113 0.24 6.88 -5.14
CA ALA A 113 0.04 7.30 -3.75
C ALA A 113 1.36 7.28 -2.95
N LEU A 114 2.18 6.24 -3.13
CA LEU A 114 3.53 6.17 -2.55
C LEU A 114 4.43 7.31 -3.03
N LEU A 115 4.44 7.60 -4.33
CA LEU A 115 5.25 8.68 -4.90
C LEU A 115 4.80 10.06 -4.40
N GLN A 116 3.50 10.26 -4.23
CA GLN A 116 2.93 11.52 -3.76
C GLN A 116 3.00 11.70 -2.23
N ASN A 117 3.40 10.67 -1.47
CA ASN A 117 3.37 10.66 0.00
C ASN A 117 2.00 11.12 0.57
N LEU A 118 0.92 10.65 -0.05
CA LEU A 118 -0.45 10.92 0.41
C LEU A 118 -0.79 10.12 1.67
#